data_AF-A0A439RUC1-F1
#
_entry.id   AF-A0A439RUC1-F1
#
_cell.length_a   1.000
_cell.length_b   1.000
_cell.length_c   1.000
_cell.angle_alpha   90.00
_cell.angle_beta   90.00
_cell.angle_gamma   90.00
#
_symmetry.space_group_name_H-M   'P 1'
#
loop_
_entity.id
_entity.type
_entity.pdbx_description
1 polymer ?
#
loop_
_entity_poly.entity_id
_entity_poly.type
_entity_poly.pdbx_seq_one_letter_code
_entity_poly.pdbx_strand_id
1 'polypeptide(L)'
;MKVYAVSRTQAGIERRAQQRSAIAEPPKPEPAPAAKPEISNVVKLVTARHVIDLVARMHGCTYAEMRGPSRQYRIVAARDAAMCAVMVLKPNLSRGQIGLLFNRDPSTVLHALKKRGML
;
A
#
# COMPACT_ATOMS: atom_id res chain seq x y z
N MET A 1 29.82 32.46 -9.76
CA MET A 1 29.33 31.66 -8.61
C MET A 1 28.80 32.64 -7.57
N LYS A 2 27.50 32.57 -7.20
CA LYS A 2 26.91 33.38 -6.12
C LYS A 2 26.56 32.45 -4.96
N VAL A 3 27.22 32.66 -3.83
CA VAL A 3 26.94 31.96 -2.56
C VAL A 3 25.96 32.85 -1.79
N TYR A 4 24.73 32.37 -1.56
CA TYR A 4 23.76 33.10 -0.73
C TYR A 4 23.96 32.73 0.74
N ALA A 5 24.29 33.74 1.54
CA ALA A 5 24.40 33.67 2.98
C ALA A 5 23.04 33.29 3.59
N VAL A 6 22.97 32.16 4.28
CA VAL A 6 21.79 31.76 5.08
C VAL A 6 21.75 32.67 6.31
N SER A 7 20.70 33.49 6.42
CA SER A 7 20.49 34.45 7.49
C SER A 7 20.39 33.78 8.87
N ARG A 8 21.27 34.18 9.79
CA ARG A 8 21.21 33.87 11.24
C ARG A 8 20.30 34.86 11.95
N THR A 9 19.00 34.86 11.64
CA THR A 9 18.02 35.58 12.45
C THR A 9 17.21 34.56 13.27
N GLN A 10 17.07 34.80 14.57
CA GLN A 10 16.22 33.97 15.45
C GLN A 10 14.80 33.82 14.87
N ALA A 11 14.29 34.88 14.26
CA ALA A 11 13.02 34.89 13.53
C ALA A 11 12.91 33.85 12.40
N GLY A 12 14.03 33.48 11.76
CA GLY A 12 14.05 32.45 10.71
C GLY A 12 13.97 31.03 11.29
N ILE A 13 14.59 30.81 12.45
CA ILE A 13 14.55 29.53 13.17
C ILE A 13 13.13 29.28 13.71
N GLU A 14 12.49 30.32 14.26
CA GLU A 14 11.13 30.25 14.80
C GLU A 14 10.08 30.00 13.71
N ARG A 15 10.16 30.65 12.54
CA ARG A 15 9.24 30.36 11.42
C ARG A 15 9.31 28.90 10.97
N ARG A 16 10.51 28.31 10.98
CA ARG A 16 10.72 26.91 10.58
C ARG A 16 10.22 25.94 11.65
N ALA A 17 10.33 26.30 12.93
CA ALA A 17 9.75 25.56 14.05
C ALA A 17 8.21 25.59 13.99
N GLN A 18 7.61 26.76 13.72
CA GLN A 18 6.16 26.93 13.58
C GLN A 18 5.57 26.19 12.37
N GLN A 19 6.28 26.17 11.23
CA GLN A 19 5.88 25.38 10.06
C GLN A 19 5.97 23.87 10.31
N ARG A 20 6.88 23.41 11.18
CA ARG A 20 6.99 22.00 11.57
C ARG A 20 5.87 21.57 12.53
N SER A 21 5.44 22.45 13.44
CA SER A 21 4.32 22.17 14.33
C SER A 21 2.94 22.27 13.65
N ALA A 22 2.85 22.96 12.50
CA ALA A 22 1.61 23.07 11.71
C ALA A 22 1.40 21.91 10.72
N ILE A 23 2.42 21.09 10.46
CA ILE A 23 2.29 19.78 9.80
C ILE A 23 2.41 18.70 10.88
N ALA A 24 1.68 18.89 11.98
CA ALA A 24 1.22 17.76 12.77
C ALA A 24 0.14 17.10 11.90
N GLU A 25 0.46 15.94 11.35
CA GLU A 25 -0.55 15.07 10.76
C GLU A 25 -1.73 14.99 11.74
N PRO A 26 -2.99 15.20 11.29
CA PRO A 26 -4.11 14.81 12.12
C PRO A 26 -3.91 13.33 12.46
N PRO A 27 -4.08 12.92 13.73
CA PRO A 27 -4.09 11.50 14.06
C PRO A 27 -5.14 10.88 13.15
N LYS A 28 -4.73 9.99 12.23
CA LYS A 28 -5.69 9.10 11.60
C LYS A 28 -6.33 8.35 12.76
N PRO A 29 -7.62 8.58 13.07
CA PRO A 29 -8.26 7.86 14.14
C PRO A 29 -8.17 6.37 13.80
N GLU A 30 -7.84 5.62 14.85
CA GLU A 30 -7.87 4.17 14.97
C GLU A 30 -9.01 3.56 14.13
N PRO A 31 -8.82 2.36 13.54
CA PRO A 31 -9.89 1.71 12.78
C PRO A 31 -11.13 1.54 13.68
N ALA A 32 -12.07 2.46 13.49
CA ALA A 32 -13.39 2.47 14.10
C ALA A 32 -14.15 1.17 13.73
N PRO A 33 -15.12 0.78 14.57
CA PRO A 33 -15.15 -0.52 15.23
C PRO A 33 -15.94 -1.57 14.44
N ALA A 34 -15.60 -2.84 14.71
CA ALA A 34 -16.46 -4.02 14.63
C ALA A 34 -17.71 -3.92 13.72
N ALA A 35 -17.52 -4.00 12.40
CA ALA A 35 -18.61 -4.45 11.52
C ALA A 35 -18.79 -5.95 11.73
N LYS A 36 -19.81 -6.27 12.54
CA LYS A 36 -20.39 -7.57 12.91
C LYS A 36 -20.01 -8.73 11.96
N PRO A 37 -19.55 -9.89 12.48
CA PRO A 37 -19.50 -11.09 11.67
C PRO A 37 -20.93 -11.61 11.48
N GLU A 38 -21.67 -11.06 10.51
CA GLU A 38 -22.80 -11.80 9.97
C GLU A 38 -22.23 -12.93 9.12
N ILE A 39 -22.08 -14.08 9.78
CA ILE A 39 -21.74 -15.36 9.15
C ILE A 39 -22.99 -15.82 8.38
N SER A 40 -23.32 -15.11 7.30
CA SER A 40 -24.18 -15.65 6.27
C SER A 40 -23.35 -16.69 5.54
N ASN A 41 -23.69 -17.96 5.67
CA ASN A 41 -23.16 -19.07 4.88
C ASN A 41 -23.57 -18.91 3.41
N VAL A 42 -23.05 -17.87 2.76
CA VAL A 42 -23.04 -17.69 1.33
C VAL A 42 -21.67 -18.16 0.92
N VAL A 43 -21.59 -19.15 0.04
CA VAL A 43 -20.36 -19.54 -0.64
C VAL A 43 -19.88 -18.30 -1.40
N LYS A 44 -19.13 -17.43 -0.73
CA LYS A 44 -18.65 -16.18 -1.31
C LYS A 44 -17.69 -16.61 -2.41
N LEU A 45 -18.08 -16.36 -3.66
CA LEU A 45 -17.13 -16.28 -4.76
C LEU A 45 -16.01 -15.35 -4.31
N VAL A 46 -14.89 -15.91 -3.85
CA VAL A 46 -13.79 -15.12 -3.30
C VAL A 46 -13.29 -14.25 -4.45
N THR A 47 -13.66 -12.97 -4.40
CA THR A 47 -13.25 -12.03 -5.43
C THR A 47 -11.77 -11.70 -5.24
N ALA A 48 -11.06 -11.41 -6.32
CA ALA A 48 -9.67 -10.99 -6.24
C ALA A 48 -9.50 -9.77 -5.32
N ARG A 49 -10.49 -8.86 -5.32
CA ARG A 49 -10.53 -7.70 -4.44
C ARG A 49 -10.57 -8.08 -2.95
N HIS A 50 -11.32 -9.11 -2.59
CA HIS A 50 -11.39 -9.57 -1.20
C HIS A 50 -10.05 -10.13 -0.71
N VAL A 51 -9.35 -10.89 -1.56
CA VAL A 51 -8.00 -11.38 -1.25
C VAL A 51 -7.02 -10.25 -1.04
N ILE A 52 -7.02 -9.26 -1.95
CA ILE A 52 -6.11 -8.12 -1.85
C ILE A 52 -6.37 -7.37 -0.54
N ASP A 53 -7.63 -7.17 -0.17
CA ASP A 53 -7.99 -6.50 1.08
C ASP A 53 -7.58 -7.30 2.33
N LEU A 54 -7.73 -8.62 2.30
CA LEU A 54 -7.26 -9.49 3.38
C LEU A 54 -5.74 -9.38 3.56
N VAL A 55 -4.99 -9.48 2.46
CA VAL A 55 -3.52 -9.36 2.48
C VAL A 55 -3.11 -7.95 2.93
N ALA A 56 -3.82 -6.90 2.49
CA ALA A 56 -3.58 -5.54 2.94
C ALA A 56 -3.66 -5.43 4.47
N ARG A 57 -4.73 -5.98 5.05
CA ARG A 57 -4.96 -6.00 6.50
C ARG A 57 -3.88 -6.79 7.24
N MET A 58 -3.45 -7.94 6.72
CA MET A 58 -2.37 -8.73 7.32
C MET A 58 -1.04 -7.96 7.40
N HIS A 59 -0.78 -7.06 6.45
CA HIS A 59 0.44 -6.25 6.41
C HIS A 59 0.29 -4.84 7.03
N GLY A 60 -0.88 -4.51 7.59
CA GLY A 60 -1.15 -3.20 8.17
C GLY A 60 -1.18 -2.07 7.13
N CYS A 61 -1.58 -2.38 5.90
CA CYS A 61 -1.69 -1.45 4.78
C CYS A 61 -3.13 -1.36 4.28
N THR A 62 -3.44 -0.30 3.54
CA THR A 62 -4.75 -0.18 2.87
C THR A 62 -4.67 -0.61 1.41
N TYR A 63 -5.82 -1.00 0.82
CA TYR A 63 -5.92 -1.31 -0.61
C TYR A 63 -5.42 -0.15 -1.50
N ALA A 64 -5.71 1.09 -1.10
CA ALA A 64 -5.26 2.30 -1.80
C ALA A 64 -3.73 2.43 -1.80
N GLU A 65 -3.08 2.15 -0.67
CA GLU A 65 -1.61 2.14 -0.57
C GLU A 65 -0.97 1.06 -1.44
N MET A 66 -1.61 -0.10 -1.55
CA MET A 66 -1.11 -1.18 -2.40
C MET A 66 -1.15 -0.82 -3.89
N ARG A 67 -2.20 -0.13 -4.36
CA ARG A 67 -2.26 0.42 -5.74
C ARG A 67 -1.40 1.67 -5.94
N GLY A 68 -1.07 2.37 -4.86
CA GLY A 68 -0.31 3.62 -4.90
C GLY A 68 1.14 3.46 -5.39
N PRO A 69 1.82 4.59 -5.66
CA PRO A 69 3.20 4.62 -6.15
C PRO A 69 4.23 4.20 -5.08
N SER A 70 3.85 4.19 -3.79
CA SER A 70 4.77 3.99 -2.67
C SER A 70 5.56 2.69 -2.76
N ARG A 71 6.87 2.83 -2.52
CA ARG A 71 7.87 1.75 -2.55
C ARG A 71 8.42 1.42 -1.17
N GLN A 72 7.77 1.88 -0.11
CA GLN A 72 8.13 1.46 1.25
C GLN A 72 8.12 -0.06 1.34
N TYR A 73 9.14 -0.61 2.00
CA TYR A 73 9.35 -2.06 2.06
C TYR A 73 8.10 -2.83 2.50
N ARG A 74 7.38 -2.33 3.52
CA ARG A 74 6.13 -2.91 4.01
C ARG A 74 5.05 -3.03 2.93
N ILE A 75 4.84 -1.97 2.15
CA ILE A 75 3.83 -1.92 1.08
C ILE A 75 4.26 -2.82 -0.09
N VAL A 76 5.55 -2.84 -0.43
CA VAL A 76 6.08 -3.71 -1.48
C VAL A 76 5.92 -5.18 -1.10
N ALA A 77 6.26 -5.54 0.13
CA ALA A 77 6.08 -6.91 0.63
C ALA A 77 4.61 -7.35 0.60
N ALA A 78 3.69 -6.46 1.01
CA ALA A 78 2.25 -6.71 0.93
C ALA A 78 1.77 -6.89 -0.51
N ARG A 79 2.26 -6.04 -1.43
CA ARG A 79 1.91 -6.10 -2.85
C ARG A 79 2.38 -7.40 -3.50
N ASP A 80 3.63 -7.79 -3.23
CA ASP A 80 4.21 -9.04 -3.71
C ASP A 80 3.39 -10.24 -3.20
N ALA A 81 2.99 -10.22 -1.91
CA ALA A 81 2.12 -11.25 -1.33
C ALA A 81 0.76 -11.33 -2.03
N ALA A 82 0.11 -10.18 -2.25
CA ALA A 82 -1.21 -10.14 -2.84
C ALA A 82 -1.21 -10.58 -4.31
N MET A 83 -0.19 -10.21 -5.08
CA MET A 83 -0.03 -10.69 -6.47
C MET A 83 0.07 -12.22 -6.52
N CYS A 84 0.86 -12.80 -5.61
CA CYS A 84 0.99 -14.25 -5.48
C CYS A 84 -0.33 -14.91 -5.05
N ALA A 85 -1.02 -14.36 -4.05
CA ALA A 85 -2.29 -14.89 -3.57
C ALA A 85 -3.38 -14.86 -4.65
N VAL A 86 -3.46 -13.80 -5.46
CA VAL A 86 -4.40 -13.69 -6.58
C VAL A 86 -4.10 -14.73 -7.65
N MET A 87 -2.81 -14.98 -7.95
CA MET A 87 -2.39 -16.00 -8.91
C MET A 87 -2.80 -17.40 -8.45
N VAL A 88 -2.58 -17.73 -7.18
CA VAL A 88 -2.97 -19.04 -6.59
C VAL A 88 -4.48 -19.23 -6.60
N LEU A 89 -5.25 -18.19 -6.24
CA LEU A 89 -6.71 -18.29 -6.21
C LEU A 89 -7.33 -18.38 -7.61
N LYS A 90 -6.78 -17.64 -8.58
CA LYS A 90 -7.30 -17.55 -9.94
C LYS A 90 -6.19 -17.80 -10.96
N PRO A 91 -5.78 -19.06 -11.17
CA PRO A 91 -4.73 -19.41 -12.13
C PRO A 91 -5.11 -19.06 -13.58
N ASN A 92 -6.41 -18.90 -13.86
CA ASN A 92 -6.92 -18.51 -15.19
C ASN A 92 -6.63 -17.04 -15.54
N LEU A 93 -6.24 -16.19 -14.58
CA LEU A 93 -5.93 -14.79 -14.86
C LEU A 93 -4.53 -14.66 -15.45
N SER A 94 -4.42 -13.87 -16.51
CA SER A 94 -3.10 -13.54 -17.06
C SER A 94 -2.35 -12.58 -16.14
N ARG A 95 -1.02 -12.63 -16.19
CA ARG A 95 -0.15 -11.70 -15.44
C ARG A 95 -0.49 -10.23 -15.74
N GLY A 96 -0.93 -9.95 -16.96
CA GLY A 96 -1.39 -8.62 -17.35
C GLY A 96 -2.69 -8.21 -16.66
N GLN A 97 -3.67 -9.11 -16.57
CA GLN A 97 -4.90 -8.87 -15.82
C GLN A 97 -4.62 -8.66 -14.33
N ILE A 98 -3.67 -9.42 -13.75
CA ILE A 98 -3.22 -9.21 -12.38
C ILE A 98 -2.57 -7.83 -12.24
N GLY A 99 -1.70 -7.43 -13.16
CA GLY A 99 -1.09 -6.09 -13.17
C GLY A 99 -2.12 -4.96 -13.17
N LEU A 100 -3.19 -5.09 -13.97
CA LEU A 100 -4.29 -4.12 -14.02
C LEU A 100 -5.00 -3.95 -12.67
N LEU A 101 -5.19 -5.03 -11.90
CA LEU A 101 -5.78 -4.95 -10.55
C LEU A 101 -4.94 -4.09 -9.59
N PHE A 102 -3.62 -4.08 -9.77
CA PHE A 102 -2.68 -3.32 -8.96
C PHE A 102 -2.24 -1.99 -9.60
N ASN A 103 -2.72 -1.66 -10.80
CA ASN A 103 -2.21 -0.55 -11.62
C ASN A 103 -0.69 -0.63 -11.88
N ARG A 104 -0.20 -1.82 -12.24
CA ARG A 104 1.22 -2.12 -12.43
C ARG A 104 1.48 -2.91 -13.70
N ASP A 105 2.73 -2.78 -14.15
CA ASP A 105 3.22 -3.49 -15.33
C ASP A 105 3.25 -5.02 -15.09
N PRO A 106 2.93 -5.85 -16.09
CA PRO A 106 2.95 -7.30 -15.96
C PRO A 106 4.34 -7.86 -15.59
N SER A 107 5.43 -7.16 -15.94
CA SER A 107 6.79 -7.52 -15.54
C SER A 107 7.01 -7.43 -14.02
N THR A 108 6.32 -6.50 -13.35
CA THR A 108 6.38 -6.37 -11.88
C THR A 108 5.72 -7.57 -11.20
N VAL A 109 4.63 -8.08 -11.76
CA VAL A 109 3.97 -9.31 -11.28
C VAL A 109 4.91 -10.50 -11.45
N LEU A 110 5.56 -10.62 -12.60
CA LEU A 110 6.54 -11.69 -12.85
C LEU A 110 7.73 -11.63 -11.87
N HIS A 111 8.23 -10.43 -11.59
CA HIS A 111 9.30 -10.23 -10.61
C HIS A 111 8.87 -10.66 -9.20
N ALA A 112 7.66 -10.29 -8.77
CA ALA A 112 7.12 -10.69 -7.47
C ALA A 112 6.97 -12.21 -7.33
N LEU A 113 6.52 -12.89 -8.39
CA LEU A 113 6.37 -14.36 -8.42
C LEU A 113 7.72 -15.08 -8.31
N LYS A 114 8.73 -14.64 -9.07
CA LYS A 114 10.09 -15.19 -9.01
C LYS A 114 10.72 -15.01 -7.63
N LYS A 115 10.58 -13.80 -7.07
CA LYS A 115 11.10 -13.47 -5.74
C LYS A 115 10.50 -14.34 -4.64
N ARG A 116 9.27 -14.82 -4.80
CA ARG A 116 8.58 -15.70 -3.85
C ARG A 116 8.67 -17.19 -4.21
N GLY A 117 9.43 -17.56 -5.23
CA GLY A 117 9.67 -18.96 -5.61
C GLY A 117 8.46 -19.66 -6.24
N MET A 118 7.51 -18.91 -6.80
CA MET A 118 6.36 -19.49 -7.51
C MET A 118 6.65 -19.78 -8.99
N LEU A 119 7.79 -19.30 -9.51
CA LEU A 119 8.21 -19.35 -10.90
C LEU A 119 9.74 -19.26 -10.98
#